data_AF-A0A976FDN8-F1
#
_entry.id   AF-A0A976FDN8-F1
#
_cell.length_a   1.000
_cell.length_b   1.000
_cell.length_c   1.000
_cell.angle_alpha   90.00
_cell.angle_beta   90.00
_cell.angle_gamma   90.00
#
_symmetry.space_group_name_H-M   'P 1'
#
loop_
_entity.id
_entity.type
_entity.pdbx_description
1 polymer ?
#
loop_
_entity_poly.entity_id
_entity_poly.type
_entity_poly.pdbx_seq_one_letter_code
_entity_poly.pdbx_strand_id
1 'polypeptide(L)'
;MAVQANMSASMVNKSYNSGGKSTNNAKKRSAEGHGDYIKKSFVDQKLAKKQRKMQRPHYEMVTRAKQIWNIIRERDVDKNKRATLVEELYTLVKGKIYDVAAKHDASRVIQSLMQHGKPEHRSQIVLEMKDHLIEVAKMQYGCFLVQKMIRYGSVADRAAIVKCLTGNVVQVGTHNIAAYVLEYAQEYLKPSQLTTIKLEFYGREFVYFKSASKRNLADIISAHPNKKADVLKHLSSILNRMVDKQLLGLAFVQSLLWEYMCNAEHDDVMQMVANVRDASLALLATRNGARVVNKCLSFGAAKDRKRVIKALKDKILEACNHPSGYLVIMRILDVVDDSILVQKSVLVEMKDELLSIALHPSGRKILLQLLSPMNKKYLSADDLELLKPPMLPSSEDSTVLVVNYKKDPESRREELLMGLLPKLEEMCADNAGDLMRSKEGRDVIVEVAKHSENSKLVRSIVAAVVAQPSEEQEEPLYSDANGHYALRRLIKESALVESLLIAVKEQLSKWATSNRGSFVVLAFLEAEHAPKKILDEVKEALMPVLDDLKRLADVQKGTKLLAEKLQ
;
A
#
# COMPACT_ATOMS: atom_id res chain seq x y z
N MET A 1 -7.62 -3.05 10.89
CA MET A 1 -8.53 -4.21 10.77
C MET A 1 -8.21 -5.13 9.58
N ALA A 2 -7.62 -4.65 8.47
CA ALA A 2 -7.25 -5.51 7.32
C ALA A 2 -6.09 -6.50 7.57
N VAL A 3 -5.20 -6.23 8.54
CA VAL A 3 -4.02 -7.08 8.83
C VAL A 3 -4.39 -8.45 9.43
N GLN A 4 -5.49 -8.54 10.18
CA GLN A 4 -5.90 -9.80 10.84
C GLN A 4 -6.45 -10.86 9.87
N ALA A 5 -7.05 -10.46 8.74
CA ALA A 5 -7.67 -11.40 7.80
C ALA A 5 -6.62 -12.15 6.94
N ASN A 6 -5.51 -11.49 6.60
CA ASN A 6 -4.48 -12.09 5.74
C ASN A 6 -3.51 -13.03 6.50
N MET A 7 -3.33 -12.86 7.81
CA MET A 7 -2.40 -13.69 8.60
C MET A 7 -2.92 -15.11 8.87
N SER A 8 -4.24 -15.30 9.00
CA SER A 8 -4.84 -16.64 9.20
C SER A 8 -4.80 -17.49 7.93
N ALA A 9 -4.81 -16.87 6.75
CA ALA A 9 -4.85 -17.58 5.47
C ALA A 9 -3.47 -18.10 5.02
N SER A 10 -2.38 -17.38 5.31
CA SER A 10 -1.05 -17.73 4.76
C SER A 10 -0.36 -18.92 5.42
N MET A 11 -0.72 -19.29 6.66
CA MET A 11 -0.10 -20.42 7.37
C MET A 11 -0.81 -21.77 7.20
N VAL A 12 -1.99 -21.81 6.57
CA VAL A 12 -2.84 -23.03 6.52
C VAL A 12 -2.72 -23.82 5.21
N ASN A 13 -2.24 -23.22 4.11
CA ASN A 13 -2.12 -23.92 2.82
C ASN A 13 -0.71 -24.45 2.55
N LYS A 14 -0.40 -25.65 3.06
CA LYS A 14 0.61 -26.55 2.48
C LYS A 14 0.05 -27.97 2.39
N SER A 15 -0.74 -28.20 1.35
CA SER A 15 -1.06 -29.54 0.85
C SER A 15 0.08 -29.99 -0.07
N TYR A 16 0.89 -30.95 0.38
CA TYR A 16 1.89 -31.61 -0.46
C TYR A 16 1.18 -32.51 -1.48
N ASN A 17 1.31 -32.19 -2.77
CA ASN A 17 0.93 -33.07 -3.87
C ASN A 17 2.22 -33.49 -4.59
N SER A 18 2.66 -34.73 -4.41
CA SER A 18 3.82 -35.31 -5.10
C SER A 18 3.36 -36.52 -5.92
N GLY A 19 2.94 -36.27 -7.16
CA GLY A 19 2.74 -37.29 -8.18
C GLY A 19 3.97 -37.35 -9.10
N GLY A 20 4.86 -38.31 -8.85
CA GLY A 20 6.01 -38.61 -9.72
C GLY A 20 6.11 -40.12 -9.91
N LYS A 21 5.75 -40.59 -11.11
CA LYS A 21 5.89 -42.00 -11.53
C LYS A 21 7.38 -42.35 -11.62
N SER A 22 7.79 -43.41 -10.93
CA SER A 22 9.04 -44.12 -11.22
C SER A 22 8.75 -45.61 -11.28
N THR A 23 8.99 -46.18 -12.46
CA THR A 23 8.92 -47.59 -12.81
C THR A 23 10.09 -48.34 -12.19
N ASN A 24 9.86 -49.44 -11.48
CA ASN A 24 10.95 -50.40 -11.22
C ASN A 24 10.49 -51.86 -11.18
N ASN A 25 11.30 -52.65 -11.89
CA ASN A 25 11.17 -54.07 -12.17
C ASN A 25 11.10 -54.95 -10.92
N ALA A 26 10.18 -55.91 -10.96
CA ALA A 26 10.08 -56.99 -9.99
C ALA A 26 11.16 -58.06 -10.24
N LYS A 27 12.08 -58.22 -9.29
CA LYS A 27 12.80 -59.49 -9.09
C LYS A 27 12.46 -60.02 -7.69
N LYS A 28 11.70 -61.13 -7.68
CA LYS A 28 11.40 -61.96 -6.51
C LYS A 28 12.70 -62.46 -5.87
N ARG A 29 12.86 -62.21 -4.58
CA ARG A 29 13.65 -63.05 -3.66
C ARG A 29 12.75 -63.46 -2.51
N SER A 30 12.76 -64.75 -2.23
CA SER A 30 12.03 -65.45 -1.18
C SER A 30 12.54 -65.03 0.20
N ALA A 31 11.61 -64.75 1.13
CA ALA A 31 11.90 -64.55 2.54
C ALA A 31 10.98 -65.48 3.35
N GLU A 32 11.56 -66.59 3.79
CA GLU A 32 11.10 -67.29 5.00
C GLU A 32 11.44 -66.40 6.20
N GLY A 33 10.47 -66.23 7.10
CA GLY A 33 10.61 -65.40 8.29
C GLY A 33 9.26 -64.86 8.75
N HIS A 34 8.43 -65.74 9.33
CA HIS A 34 7.19 -65.35 10.01
C HIS A 34 7.54 -64.50 11.25
N GLY A 35 7.45 -63.18 11.09
CA GLY A 35 7.39 -62.20 12.19
C GLY A 35 6.06 -61.47 12.12
N ASP A 36 5.20 -61.73 13.10
CA ASP A 36 3.81 -61.30 13.18
C ASP A 36 3.71 -59.77 13.37
N TYR A 37 3.61 -59.00 12.27
CA TYR A 37 3.34 -57.55 12.33
C TYR A 37 1.84 -57.30 12.48
N ILE A 38 1.34 -57.41 13.72
CA ILE A 38 -0.02 -56.98 14.07
C ILE A 38 -0.13 -55.46 13.90
N LYS A 39 -0.89 -55.01 12.88
CA LYS A 39 -1.34 -53.61 12.76
C LYS A 39 -2.26 -53.29 13.94
N LYS A 40 -1.76 -52.53 14.92
CA LYS A 40 -2.54 -52.06 16.09
C LYS A 40 -3.84 -51.37 15.65
N SER A 41 -4.96 -51.80 16.22
CA SER A 41 -6.31 -51.27 15.98
C SER A 41 -6.36 -49.75 16.19
N PHE A 42 -7.24 -49.05 15.46
CA PHE A 42 -7.48 -47.61 15.65
C PHE A 42 -7.82 -47.27 17.11
N VAL A 43 -8.51 -48.18 17.81
CA VAL A 43 -8.86 -48.06 19.22
C VAL A 43 -7.61 -48.13 20.10
N ASP A 44 -6.70 -49.07 19.83
CA ASP A 44 -5.42 -49.21 20.56
C ASP A 44 -4.52 -47.99 20.35
N GLN A 45 -4.51 -47.44 19.14
CA GLN A 45 -3.77 -46.20 18.86
C GLN A 45 -4.37 -45.00 19.60
N LYS A 46 -5.70 -44.94 19.75
CA LYS A 46 -6.40 -43.88 20.50
C LYS A 46 -6.13 -43.99 22.01
N LEU A 47 -6.17 -45.21 22.56
CA LEU A 47 -5.83 -45.50 23.96
C LEU A 47 -4.36 -45.19 24.27
N ALA A 48 -3.43 -45.65 23.42
CA ALA A 48 -2.00 -45.37 23.57
C ALA A 48 -1.70 -43.86 23.48
N LYS A 49 -2.37 -43.12 22.59
CA LYS A 49 -2.27 -41.65 22.54
C LYS A 49 -2.82 -40.98 23.81
N LYS A 50 -3.90 -41.50 24.40
CA LYS A 50 -4.48 -40.98 25.65
C LYS A 50 -3.55 -41.24 26.83
N GLN A 51 -3.01 -42.46 26.97
CA GLN A 51 -2.04 -42.81 28.00
C GLN A 51 -0.76 -41.96 27.92
N ARG A 52 -0.21 -41.76 26.71
CA ARG A 52 0.94 -40.86 26.50
C ARG A 52 0.65 -39.40 26.84
N LYS A 53 -0.60 -38.94 26.71
CA LYS A 53 -1.00 -37.59 27.11
C LYS A 53 -1.08 -37.45 28.63
N MET A 54 -1.61 -38.45 29.31
CA MET A 54 -1.75 -38.47 30.78
C MET A 54 -0.40 -38.45 31.50
N GLN A 55 0.65 -39.01 30.88
CA GLN A 55 2.01 -39.00 31.42
C GLN A 55 2.74 -37.64 31.25
N ARG A 56 2.13 -36.64 30.61
CA ARG A 56 2.77 -35.33 30.42
C ARG A 56 2.77 -34.52 31.71
N PRO A 57 3.82 -33.71 31.98
CA PRO A 57 3.84 -32.81 33.12
C PRO A 57 2.60 -31.92 33.16
N HIS A 58 2.00 -31.74 34.35
CA HIS A 58 0.84 -30.88 34.56
C HIS A 58 -0.39 -31.22 33.69
N TYR A 59 -0.60 -32.50 33.35
CA TYR A 59 -1.71 -32.92 32.49
C TYR A 59 -3.10 -32.49 33.02
N GLU A 60 -3.36 -32.71 34.31
CA GLU A 60 -4.66 -32.39 34.93
C GLU A 60 -4.93 -30.89 34.94
N MET A 61 -3.96 -30.10 35.39
CA MET A 61 -4.00 -28.64 35.37
C MET A 61 -4.29 -28.10 33.96
N VAL A 62 -3.56 -28.58 32.94
CA VAL A 62 -3.78 -28.13 31.55
C VAL A 62 -5.15 -28.57 31.03
N THR A 63 -5.64 -29.73 31.43
CA THR A 63 -6.98 -30.21 31.06
C THR A 63 -8.05 -29.31 31.66
N ARG A 64 -7.94 -28.97 32.94
CA ARG A 64 -8.83 -28.03 33.62
C ARG A 64 -8.76 -26.62 33.01
N ALA A 65 -7.55 -26.13 32.74
CA ALA A 65 -7.34 -24.83 32.13
C ALA A 65 -8.01 -24.72 30.73
N LYS A 66 -8.00 -25.80 29.94
CA LYS A 66 -8.71 -25.87 28.65
C LYS A 66 -10.22 -25.86 28.82
N GLN A 67 -10.77 -26.54 29.82
CA GLN A 67 -12.21 -26.50 30.10
C GLN A 67 -12.66 -25.08 30.43
N ILE A 68 -11.93 -24.38 31.30
CA ILE A 68 -12.22 -22.98 31.64
C ILE A 68 -12.08 -22.09 30.40
N TRP A 69 -11.01 -22.26 29.62
CA TRP A 69 -10.79 -21.51 28.38
C TRP A 69 -11.92 -21.69 27.34
N ASN A 70 -12.46 -22.91 27.20
CA ASN A 70 -13.56 -23.17 26.28
C ASN A 70 -14.80 -22.33 26.59
N ILE A 71 -15.03 -22.03 27.88
CA ILE A 71 -16.11 -21.14 28.32
C ILE A 71 -15.70 -19.68 28.07
N ILE A 72 -14.55 -19.23 28.59
CA ILE A 72 -14.12 -17.81 28.53
C ILE A 72 -14.11 -17.26 27.09
N ARG A 73 -13.74 -18.08 26.10
CA ARG A 73 -13.60 -17.66 24.69
C ARG A 73 -14.93 -17.45 23.97
N GLU A 74 -16.04 -17.95 24.51
CA GLU A 74 -17.37 -17.76 23.92
C GLU A 74 -17.75 -16.28 23.95
N ARG A 75 -18.46 -15.82 22.92
CA ARG A 75 -18.83 -14.39 22.78
C ARG A 75 -19.79 -13.97 23.88
N ASP A 76 -20.78 -14.82 24.17
CA ASP A 76 -21.98 -14.49 24.96
C ASP A 76 -21.88 -14.90 26.44
N VAL A 77 -20.67 -14.92 26.99
CA VAL A 77 -20.46 -15.17 28.42
C VAL A 77 -20.74 -13.90 29.21
N ASP A 78 -21.55 -14.03 30.26
CA ASP A 78 -21.76 -12.98 31.26
C ASP A 78 -20.41 -12.40 31.77
N LYS A 79 -20.37 -11.08 31.98
CA LYS A 79 -19.13 -10.37 32.33
C LYS A 79 -18.58 -10.78 33.69
N ASN A 80 -19.46 -10.95 34.69
CA ASN A 80 -19.06 -11.33 36.04
C ASN A 80 -18.58 -12.78 36.05
N LYS A 81 -19.33 -13.69 35.41
CA LYS A 81 -18.92 -15.08 35.22
C LYS A 81 -17.57 -15.19 34.52
N ARG A 82 -17.37 -14.42 33.44
CA ARG A 82 -16.08 -14.39 32.73
C ARG A 82 -14.96 -13.91 33.64
N ALA A 83 -15.17 -12.86 34.43
CA ALA A 83 -14.17 -12.33 35.36
C ALA A 83 -13.77 -13.38 36.42
N THR A 84 -14.74 -14.08 37.01
CA THR A 84 -14.48 -15.17 37.97
C THR A 84 -13.68 -16.30 37.34
N LEU A 85 -14.07 -16.76 36.15
CA LEU A 85 -13.36 -17.83 35.44
C LEU A 85 -11.95 -17.42 35.02
N VAL A 86 -11.74 -16.16 34.67
CA VAL A 86 -10.41 -15.62 34.35
C VAL A 86 -9.50 -15.62 35.59
N GLU A 87 -10.04 -15.27 36.76
CA GLU A 87 -9.30 -15.32 38.03
C GLU A 87 -8.93 -16.76 38.41
N GLU A 88 -9.90 -17.68 38.32
CA GLU A 88 -9.67 -19.13 38.53
C GLU A 88 -8.60 -19.65 37.58
N LEU A 89 -8.72 -19.31 36.29
CA LEU A 89 -7.79 -19.75 35.27
C LEU A 89 -6.38 -19.22 35.53
N TYR A 90 -6.24 -17.93 35.85
CA TYR A 90 -4.94 -17.34 36.15
C TYR A 90 -4.30 -18.00 37.38
N THR A 91 -5.06 -18.17 38.46
CA THR A 91 -4.58 -18.84 39.69
C THR A 91 -4.10 -20.27 39.41
N LEU A 92 -4.82 -20.99 38.56
CA LEU A 92 -4.49 -22.37 38.18
C LEU A 92 -3.15 -22.50 37.43
N VAL A 93 -2.78 -21.50 36.62
CA VAL A 93 -1.59 -21.56 35.75
C VAL A 93 -0.42 -20.69 36.21
N LYS A 94 -0.60 -19.86 37.24
CA LYS A 94 0.44 -18.98 37.79
C LYS A 94 1.67 -19.79 38.22
N GLY A 95 2.86 -19.34 37.82
CA GLY A 95 4.12 -20.05 38.08
C GLY A 95 4.39 -21.23 37.15
N LYS A 96 3.49 -21.46 36.17
CA LYS A 96 3.58 -22.50 35.12
C LYS A 96 3.21 -21.95 33.74
N ILE A 97 3.30 -20.64 33.54
CA ILE A 97 2.83 -19.98 32.31
C ILE A 97 3.61 -20.47 31.09
N TYR A 98 4.94 -20.57 31.18
CA TYR A 98 5.77 -21.10 30.10
C TYR A 98 5.39 -22.56 29.77
N ASP A 99 5.26 -23.43 30.78
CA ASP A 99 4.93 -24.85 30.60
C ASP A 99 3.59 -25.06 29.90
N VAL A 100 2.62 -24.16 30.14
CA VAL A 100 1.32 -24.16 29.47
C VAL A 100 1.45 -23.57 28.06
N ALA A 101 2.19 -22.46 27.90
CA ALA A 101 2.37 -21.76 26.63
C ALA A 101 3.15 -22.58 25.58
N ALA A 102 4.16 -23.32 26.00
CA ALA A 102 5.00 -24.16 25.15
C ALA A 102 4.25 -25.38 24.59
N LYS A 103 3.12 -25.77 25.21
CA LYS A 103 2.29 -26.88 24.72
C LYS A 103 1.48 -26.46 23.50
N HIS A 104 1.64 -27.20 22.40
CA HIS A 104 0.95 -26.95 21.13
C HIS A 104 -0.58 -26.77 21.25
N ASP A 105 -1.22 -27.47 22.17
CA ASP A 105 -2.68 -27.45 22.33
C ASP A 105 -3.17 -26.55 23.47
N ALA A 106 -2.27 -25.86 24.19
CA ALA A 106 -2.63 -25.06 25.37
C ALA A 106 -2.16 -23.60 25.34
N SER A 107 -1.35 -23.17 24.35
CA SER A 107 -0.91 -21.76 24.24
C SER A 107 -2.05 -20.74 24.18
N ARG A 108 -3.20 -21.14 23.59
CA ARG A 108 -4.41 -20.32 23.50
C ARG A 108 -5.03 -19.98 24.87
N VAL A 109 -4.80 -20.83 25.87
CA VAL A 109 -5.24 -20.58 27.25
C VAL A 109 -4.58 -19.30 27.78
N ILE A 110 -3.26 -19.20 27.66
CA ILE A 110 -2.51 -18.03 28.13
C ILE A 110 -2.82 -16.80 27.26
N GLN A 111 -3.02 -16.97 25.95
CA GLN A 111 -3.47 -15.87 25.07
C GLN A 111 -4.82 -15.30 25.50
N SER A 112 -5.76 -16.13 25.96
CA SER A 112 -7.04 -15.68 26.49
C SER A 112 -6.89 -14.95 27.82
N LEU A 113 -5.95 -15.35 28.68
CA LEU A 113 -5.60 -14.58 29.88
C LEU A 113 -5.04 -13.20 29.53
N MET A 114 -4.21 -13.08 28.48
CA MET A 114 -3.76 -11.75 28.02
C MET A 114 -4.93 -10.87 27.54
N GLN A 115 -5.95 -11.48 26.91
CA GLN A 115 -7.08 -10.77 26.33
C GLN A 115 -8.15 -10.35 27.35
N HIS A 116 -8.44 -11.22 28.32
CA HIS A 116 -9.54 -11.03 29.27
C HIS A 116 -9.08 -10.80 30.72
N GLY A 117 -7.79 -11.04 31.02
CA GLY A 117 -7.18 -10.82 32.31
C GLY A 117 -7.15 -9.35 32.71
N LYS A 118 -7.11 -9.12 34.03
CA LYS A 118 -6.87 -7.81 34.64
C LYS A 118 -5.44 -7.33 34.33
N PRO A 119 -5.14 -6.02 34.42
CA PRO A 119 -3.79 -5.50 34.19
C PRO A 119 -2.72 -6.26 34.98
N GLU A 120 -2.99 -6.64 36.22
CA GLU A 120 -2.06 -7.35 37.11
C GLU A 120 -1.72 -8.75 36.58
N HIS A 121 -2.72 -9.46 36.03
CA HIS A 121 -2.51 -10.77 35.41
C HIS A 121 -1.59 -10.65 34.20
N ARG A 122 -1.79 -9.61 33.38
CA ARG A 122 -0.99 -9.37 32.16
C ARG A 122 0.45 -9.05 32.51
N SER A 123 0.66 -8.14 33.47
CA SER A 123 2.00 -7.79 33.94
C SER A 123 2.72 -9.00 34.52
N GLN A 124 2.02 -9.86 35.27
CA GLN A 124 2.64 -11.06 35.82
C GLN A 124 2.96 -12.10 34.76
N ILE A 125 2.09 -12.30 33.75
CA ILE A 125 2.39 -13.15 32.59
C ILE A 125 3.64 -12.64 31.87
N VAL A 126 3.75 -11.33 31.67
CA VAL A 126 4.93 -10.73 31.04
C VAL A 126 6.18 -10.95 31.89
N LEU A 127 6.08 -10.81 33.21
CA LEU A 127 7.18 -11.05 34.14
C LEU A 127 7.68 -12.50 34.08
N GLU A 128 6.76 -13.46 34.16
CA GLU A 128 7.08 -14.90 34.17
C GLU A 128 7.65 -15.38 32.83
N MET A 129 7.34 -14.69 31.74
CA MET A 129 7.79 -15.03 30.39
C MET A 129 9.12 -14.37 29.99
N LYS A 130 9.72 -13.52 30.83
CA LYS A 130 10.90 -12.70 30.45
C LYS A 130 12.07 -13.54 29.91
N ASP A 131 12.41 -14.63 30.60
CA ASP A 131 13.56 -15.47 30.26
C ASP A 131 13.29 -16.42 29.09
N HIS A 132 12.02 -16.64 28.75
CA HIS A 132 11.59 -17.53 27.67
C HIS A 132 11.07 -16.77 26.43
N LEU A 133 11.07 -15.43 26.46
CA LEU A 133 10.41 -14.60 25.44
C LEU A 133 10.90 -14.90 24.02
N ILE A 134 12.23 -15.00 23.83
CA ILE A 134 12.85 -15.23 22.53
C ILE A 134 12.56 -16.63 22.00
N GLU A 135 12.58 -17.62 22.88
CA GLU A 135 12.25 -19.01 22.56
C GLU A 135 10.79 -19.12 22.11
N VAL A 136 9.87 -18.55 22.90
CA VAL A 136 8.43 -18.58 22.67
C VAL A 136 8.05 -17.80 21.41
N ALA A 137 8.74 -16.69 21.11
CA ALA A 137 8.58 -15.95 19.86
C ALA A 137 8.87 -16.81 18.61
N LYS A 138 9.74 -17.81 18.72
CA LYS A 138 10.10 -18.71 17.61
C LYS A 138 9.18 -19.92 17.50
N MET A 139 8.37 -20.22 18.51
CA MET A 139 7.42 -21.33 18.49
C MET A 139 6.22 -21.02 17.59
N GLN A 140 5.76 -22.02 16.83
CA GLN A 140 4.62 -21.93 15.92
C GLN A 140 3.35 -21.35 16.54
N TYR A 141 3.07 -21.67 17.81
CA TYR A 141 1.91 -21.15 18.53
C TYR A 141 2.27 -20.18 19.67
N GLY A 142 3.55 -20.14 20.06
CA GLY A 142 4.04 -19.24 21.11
C GLY A 142 4.19 -17.81 20.61
N CYS A 143 4.50 -17.59 19.33
CA CYS A 143 4.62 -16.25 18.75
C CYS A 143 3.35 -15.41 18.93
N PHE A 144 2.16 -16.03 18.85
CA PHE A 144 0.88 -15.37 19.09
C PHE A 144 0.71 -14.91 20.54
N LEU A 145 1.29 -15.63 21.51
CA LEU A 145 1.32 -15.16 22.89
C LEU A 145 2.16 -13.89 23.02
N VAL A 146 3.36 -13.85 22.41
CA VAL A 146 4.20 -12.65 22.43
C VAL A 146 3.50 -11.47 21.76
N GLN A 147 2.79 -11.69 20.66
CA GLN A 147 1.95 -10.66 20.03
C GLN A 147 0.84 -10.16 20.96
N LYS A 148 0.17 -11.07 21.70
CA LYS A 148 -0.86 -10.71 22.68
C LYS A 148 -0.27 -9.96 23.88
N MET A 149 0.93 -10.31 24.33
CA MET A 149 1.70 -9.57 25.34
C MET A 149 1.98 -8.13 24.88
N ILE A 150 2.40 -7.94 23.64
CA ILE A 150 2.63 -6.60 23.06
C ILE A 150 1.31 -5.80 22.96
N ARG A 151 0.23 -6.43 22.46
CA ARG A 151 -1.07 -5.76 22.29
C ARG A 151 -1.69 -5.32 23.62
N TYR A 152 -1.82 -6.24 24.57
CA TYR A 152 -2.61 -6.03 25.80
C TYR A 152 -1.78 -5.61 27.01
N GLY A 153 -0.46 -5.71 26.94
CA GLY A 153 0.45 -5.24 27.98
C GLY A 153 0.41 -3.72 28.15
N SER A 154 0.72 -3.29 29.37
CA SER A 154 0.89 -1.88 29.72
C SER A 154 2.10 -1.26 29.02
N VAL A 155 2.27 0.06 29.17
CA VAL A 155 3.47 0.76 28.67
C VAL A 155 4.76 0.19 29.28
N ALA A 156 4.71 -0.17 30.57
CA ALA A 156 5.85 -0.78 31.27
C ALA A 156 6.13 -2.20 30.75
N ASP A 157 5.08 -3.00 30.51
CA ASP A 157 5.22 -4.35 29.95
C ASP A 157 5.85 -4.33 28.57
N ARG A 158 5.38 -3.43 27.68
CA ARG A 158 5.96 -3.26 26.35
C ARG A 158 7.43 -2.85 26.44
N ALA A 159 7.80 -1.96 27.36
CA ALA A 159 9.19 -1.60 27.59
C ALA A 159 10.03 -2.80 28.07
N ALA A 160 9.50 -3.63 28.96
CA ALA A 160 10.15 -4.87 29.39
C ALA A 160 10.32 -5.87 28.25
N ILE A 161 9.29 -6.06 27.41
CA ILE A 161 9.34 -6.91 26.21
C ILE A 161 10.43 -6.43 25.25
N VAL A 162 10.50 -5.12 24.96
CA VAL A 162 11.56 -4.56 24.11
C VAL A 162 12.94 -4.82 24.71
N LYS A 163 13.11 -4.63 26.02
CA LYS A 163 14.38 -4.92 26.71
C LYS A 163 14.79 -6.38 26.57
N CYS A 164 13.85 -7.32 26.63
CA CYS A 164 14.10 -8.74 26.40
C CYS A 164 14.46 -9.06 24.93
N LEU A 165 13.86 -8.35 23.97
CA LEU A 165 14.17 -8.48 22.55
C LEU A 165 15.57 -7.94 22.21
N THR A 166 16.01 -6.87 22.87
CA THR A 166 17.31 -6.24 22.65
C THR A 166 18.47 -7.25 22.77
N GLY A 167 19.36 -7.24 21.78
CA GLY A 167 20.47 -8.18 21.62
C GLY A 167 20.12 -9.43 20.82
N ASN A 168 18.83 -9.69 20.60
CA ASN A 168 18.30 -10.83 19.86
C ASN A 168 17.40 -10.41 18.69
N VAL A 169 17.26 -9.11 18.42
CA VAL A 169 16.29 -8.61 17.44
C VAL A 169 16.59 -9.12 16.03
N VAL A 170 17.87 -9.16 15.63
CA VAL A 170 18.24 -9.68 14.29
C VAL A 170 17.89 -11.18 14.18
N GLN A 171 18.08 -11.94 15.27
CA GLN A 171 17.73 -13.35 15.31
C GLN A 171 16.21 -13.56 15.22
N VAL A 172 15.43 -12.70 15.88
CA VAL A 172 13.96 -12.72 15.81
C VAL A 172 13.47 -12.31 14.42
N GLY A 173 13.97 -11.20 13.89
CA GLY A 173 13.57 -10.63 12.59
C GLY A 173 13.93 -11.49 11.38
N THR A 174 14.94 -12.35 11.49
CA THR A 174 15.33 -13.29 10.43
C THR A 174 14.71 -14.68 10.61
N HIS A 175 13.79 -14.88 11.57
CA HIS A 175 13.13 -16.17 11.79
C HIS A 175 11.75 -16.21 11.12
N ASN A 176 11.45 -17.30 10.40
CA ASN A 176 10.21 -17.45 9.61
C ASN A 176 8.91 -17.25 10.41
N ILE A 177 8.95 -17.52 11.72
CA ILE A 177 7.80 -17.36 12.62
C ILE A 177 7.93 -16.10 13.48
N ALA A 178 9.15 -15.80 13.94
CA ALA A 178 9.35 -14.75 14.95
C ALA A 178 9.41 -13.35 14.33
N ALA A 179 9.73 -13.24 13.03
CA ALA A 179 9.71 -11.98 12.31
C ALA A 179 8.34 -11.30 12.37
N TYR A 180 7.26 -12.08 12.40
CA TYR A 180 5.89 -11.59 12.57
C TYR A 180 5.64 -10.94 13.94
N VAL A 181 6.45 -11.23 14.96
CA VAL A 181 6.39 -10.50 16.24
C VAL A 181 6.86 -9.06 16.03
N LEU A 182 7.94 -8.83 15.28
CA LEU A 182 8.41 -7.48 14.96
C LEU A 182 7.45 -6.74 14.04
N GLU A 183 6.88 -7.44 13.05
CA GLU A 183 5.83 -6.88 12.20
C GLU A 183 4.66 -6.36 13.03
N TYR A 184 4.14 -7.22 13.92
CA TYR A 184 3.00 -6.89 14.79
C TYR A 184 3.33 -5.78 15.80
N ALA A 185 4.59 -5.71 16.23
CA ALA A 185 5.05 -4.71 17.20
C ALA A 185 4.91 -3.26 16.67
N GLN A 186 4.95 -3.06 15.35
CA GLN A 186 4.81 -1.73 14.74
C GLN A 186 3.50 -1.02 15.08
N GLU A 187 2.42 -1.76 15.36
CA GLU A 187 1.11 -1.18 15.68
C GLU A 187 1.01 -0.72 17.15
N TYR A 188 1.79 -1.29 18.07
CA TYR A 188 1.59 -1.11 19.52
C TYR A 188 2.78 -0.47 20.27
N LEU A 189 3.97 -0.51 19.68
CA LEU A 189 5.17 0.09 20.28
C LEU A 189 5.27 1.57 19.94
N LYS A 190 5.88 2.34 20.85
CA LYS A 190 6.20 3.75 20.62
C LYS A 190 7.24 3.88 19.50
N PRO A 191 7.27 5.01 18.76
CA PRO A 191 8.30 5.25 17.75
C PRO A 191 9.74 5.05 18.29
N SER A 192 10.03 5.52 19.51
CA SER A 192 11.34 5.34 20.13
C SER A 192 11.72 3.87 20.39
N GLN A 193 10.72 3.04 20.72
CA GLN A 193 10.92 1.60 20.93
C GLN A 193 11.19 0.87 19.61
N LEU A 194 10.46 1.24 18.55
CA LEU A 194 10.70 0.71 17.19
C LEU A 194 12.07 1.13 16.67
N THR A 195 12.50 2.36 16.95
CA THR A 195 13.86 2.82 16.67
C THR A 195 14.88 1.93 17.38
N THR A 196 14.74 1.66 18.68
CA THR A 196 15.65 0.76 19.41
C THR A 196 15.74 -0.63 18.78
N ILE A 197 14.62 -1.18 18.33
CA ILE A 197 14.57 -2.48 17.62
C ILE A 197 15.34 -2.39 16.30
N LYS A 198 15.13 -1.33 15.50
CA LYS A 198 15.81 -1.14 14.22
C LYS A 198 17.32 -0.96 14.35
N LEU A 199 17.80 -0.28 15.39
CA LEU A 199 19.23 -0.02 15.59
C LEU A 199 20.10 -1.28 15.55
N GLU A 200 19.61 -2.40 16.09
CA GLU A 200 20.37 -3.65 16.12
C GLU A 200 20.61 -4.22 14.71
N PHE A 201 19.77 -3.89 13.72
CA PHE A 201 19.97 -4.28 12.32
C PHE A 201 21.11 -3.50 11.64
N TYR A 202 21.44 -2.32 12.16
CA TYR A 202 22.53 -1.49 11.65
C TYR A 202 23.86 -1.84 12.33
N GLY A 203 23.80 -2.43 13.52
CA GLY A 203 24.95 -2.86 14.32
C GLY A 203 24.60 -2.87 15.79
N ARG A 204 25.11 -3.86 16.54
CA ARG A 204 24.79 -4.03 17.97
C ARG A 204 25.25 -2.84 18.82
N GLU A 205 26.32 -2.19 18.42
CA GLU A 205 26.88 -1.06 19.15
C GLU A 205 25.92 0.16 19.15
N PHE A 206 25.14 0.36 18.09
CA PHE A 206 24.24 1.52 17.95
C PHE A 206 23.06 1.49 18.92
N VAL A 207 22.73 0.32 19.48
CA VAL A 207 21.73 0.18 20.53
C VAL A 207 22.18 0.89 21.81
N TYR A 208 23.48 0.83 22.14
CA TYR A 208 24.03 1.33 23.41
C TYR A 208 24.50 2.79 23.34
N PHE A 209 24.79 3.31 22.15
CA PHE A 209 25.15 4.71 21.98
C PHE A 209 23.94 5.62 22.25
N LYS A 210 24.04 6.45 23.30
CA LYS A 210 23.05 7.50 23.58
C LYS A 210 23.33 8.72 22.70
N SER A 211 22.78 8.74 21.48
CA SER A 211 22.74 9.95 20.64
C SER A 211 21.45 10.75 20.87
N ALA A 212 21.57 12.07 20.81
CA ALA A 212 20.48 13.07 20.88
C ALA A 212 19.69 13.21 19.56
N SER A 213 20.15 12.63 18.44
CA SER A 213 19.48 12.71 17.14
C SER A 213 18.50 11.56 16.87
N LYS A 214 17.58 11.79 15.92
CA LYS A 214 16.71 10.77 15.31
C LYS A 214 17.62 9.65 14.76
N ARG A 215 17.24 8.38 14.90
CA ARG A 215 18.13 7.24 14.56
C ARG A 215 17.52 6.30 13.52
N ASN A 216 17.44 6.77 12.29
CA ASN A 216 17.34 5.88 11.12
C ASN A 216 18.75 5.59 10.57
N LEU A 217 18.85 4.74 9.54
CA LEU A 217 20.14 4.38 8.94
C LEU A 217 20.93 5.59 8.40
N ALA A 218 20.26 6.55 7.77
CA ALA A 218 20.92 7.73 7.20
C ALA A 218 21.55 8.60 8.30
N ASP A 219 20.86 8.76 9.44
CA ASP A 219 21.39 9.49 10.60
C ASP A 219 22.65 8.80 11.17
N ILE A 220 22.68 7.45 11.21
CA ILE A 220 23.84 6.68 11.67
C ILE A 220 25.02 6.83 10.73
N ILE A 221 24.79 6.72 9.42
CA ILE A 221 25.84 6.87 8.41
C ILE A 221 26.40 8.30 8.43
N SER A 222 25.54 9.31 8.60
CA SER A 222 25.97 10.71 8.70
C SER A 222 26.80 10.98 9.95
N ALA A 223 26.45 10.35 11.08
CA ALA A 223 27.19 10.47 12.34
C ALA A 223 28.51 9.68 12.33
N HIS A 224 28.59 8.59 11.56
CA HIS A 224 29.76 7.71 11.47
C HIS A 224 30.12 7.35 10.02
N PRO A 225 30.58 8.32 9.20
CA PRO A 225 30.84 8.09 7.77
C PRO A 225 31.86 6.97 7.51
N ASN A 226 32.87 6.87 8.37
CA ASN A 226 33.90 5.83 8.36
C ASN A 226 33.36 4.42 8.61
N LYS A 227 32.16 4.26 9.18
CA LYS A 227 31.50 2.96 9.38
C LYS A 227 30.48 2.62 8.29
N LYS A 228 30.23 3.52 7.33
CA LYS A 228 29.17 3.36 6.31
C LYS A 228 29.25 2.00 5.61
N ALA A 229 30.43 1.63 5.11
CA ALA A 229 30.64 0.39 4.37
C ALA A 229 30.31 -0.86 5.22
N ASP A 230 30.80 -0.91 6.46
CA ASP A 230 30.58 -2.05 7.35
C ASP A 230 29.10 -2.20 7.75
N VAL A 231 28.44 -1.08 8.06
CA VAL A 231 27.01 -1.05 8.42
C VAL A 231 26.15 -1.54 7.26
N LEU A 232 26.40 -1.04 6.04
CA LEU A 232 25.66 -1.44 4.85
C LEU A 232 25.91 -2.90 4.49
N LYS A 233 27.16 -3.37 4.58
CA LYS A 233 27.51 -4.78 4.35
C LYS A 233 26.80 -5.70 5.36
N HIS A 234 26.79 -5.31 6.64
CA HIS A 234 26.08 -6.04 7.69
C HIS A 234 24.58 -6.12 7.41
N LEU A 235 23.94 -4.98 7.13
CA LEU A 235 22.51 -4.90 6.83
C LEU A 235 22.15 -5.69 5.58
N SER A 236 22.96 -5.61 4.51
CA SER A 236 22.78 -6.38 3.28
C SER A 236 22.78 -7.88 3.54
N SER A 237 23.73 -8.38 4.34
CA SER A 237 23.77 -9.79 4.74
C SER A 237 22.50 -10.23 5.48
N ILE A 238 21.97 -9.37 6.37
CA ILE A 238 20.70 -9.65 7.05
C ILE A 238 19.52 -9.67 6.08
N LEU A 239 19.42 -8.66 5.20
CA LEU A 239 18.35 -8.54 4.21
C LEU A 239 18.33 -9.74 3.25
N ASN A 240 19.48 -10.19 2.77
CA ASN A 240 19.56 -11.39 1.93
C ASN A 240 19.00 -12.63 2.64
N ARG A 241 19.31 -12.84 3.94
CA ARG A 241 18.69 -13.93 4.72
C ARG A 241 17.18 -13.77 4.87
N MET A 242 16.66 -12.55 4.92
CA MET A 242 15.21 -12.28 4.95
C MET A 242 14.55 -12.56 3.60
N VAL A 243 15.25 -12.25 2.50
CA VAL A 243 14.83 -12.58 1.12
C VAL A 243 14.74 -14.09 0.94
N ASP A 244 15.78 -14.84 1.30
CA ASP A 244 15.82 -16.32 1.20
C ASP A 244 14.68 -16.98 1.97
N LYS A 245 14.27 -16.35 3.08
CA LYS A 245 13.17 -16.78 3.94
C LYS A 245 11.80 -16.23 3.55
N GLN A 246 11.71 -15.53 2.42
CA GLN A 246 10.47 -14.97 1.86
C GLN A 246 9.75 -14.01 2.82
N LEU A 247 10.51 -13.23 3.60
CA LEU A 247 9.98 -12.28 4.59
C LEU A 247 9.66 -10.89 4.00
N LEU A 248 9.77 -10.73 2.68
CA LEU A 248 9.57 -9.45 1.99
C LEU A 248 8.13 -8.93 2.07
N GLY A 249 7.15 -9.76 2.44
CA GLY A 249 5.77 -9.31 2.68
C GLY A 249 5.56 -8.53 3.99
N LEU A 250 6.58 -8.43 4.86
CA LEU A 250 6.48 -7.74 6.15
C LEU A 250 6.87 -6.27 6.00
N ALA A 251 6.00 -5.35 6.43
CA ALA A 251 6.26 -3.91 6.38
C ALA A 251 7.55 -3.52 7.13
N PHE A 252 7.86 -4.24 8.22
CA PHE A 252 9.10 -4.04 8.98
C PHE A 252 10.33 -4.28 8.10
N VAL A 253 10.36 -5.41 7.38
CA VAL A 253 11.46 -5.78 6.47
C VAL A 253 11.54 -4.79 5.31
N GLN A 254 10.40 -4.43 4.73
CA GLN A 254 10.33 -3.45 3.64
C GLN A 254 10.89 -2.08 4.06
N SER A 255 10.71 -1.68 5.31
CA SER A 255 11.28 -0.45 5.84
C SER A 255 12.82 -0.50 5.94
N LEU A 256 13.39 -1.63 6.36
CA LEU A 256 14.84 -1.84 6.39
C LEU A 256 15.43 -1.88 4.97
N LEU A 257 14.72 -2.52 4.04
CA LEU A 257 15.11 -2.61 2.64
C LEU A 257 15.12 -1.23 1.96
N TRP A 258 14.09 -0.42 2.22
CA TRP A 258 14.04 0.97 1.75
C TRP A 258 15.20 1.81 2.31
N GLU A 259 15.43 1.74 3.63
CA GLU A 259 16.54 2.45 4.27
C GLU A 259 17.89 2.03 3.66
N TYR A 260 18.13 0.73 3.48
CA TYR A 260 19.34 0.22 2.82
C TYR A 260 19.50 0.77 1.40
N MET A 261 18.50 0.61 0.54
CA MET A 261 18.60 1.02 -0.87
C MET A 261 18.72 2.54 -1.06
N CYS A 262 18.33 3.35 -0.07
CA CYS A 262 18.55 4.79 -0.08
C CYS A 262 19.97 5.22 0.26
N ASN A 263 20.74 4.37 0.94
CA ASN A 263 22.06 4.72 1.46
C ASN A 263 23.20 3.88 0.86
N ALA A 264 22.88 2.76 0.22
CA ALA A 264 23.83 1.89 -0.45
C ALA A 264 24.34 2.47 -1.77
N GLU A 265 25.55 2.06 -2.15
CA GLU A 265 26.18 2.42 -3.42
C GLU A 265 25.47 1.73 -4.60
N HIS A 266 25.71 2.21 -5.81
CA HIS A 266 25.01 1.75 -7.01
C HIS A 266 25.06 0.23 -7.20
N ASP A 267 26.26 -0.36 -7.15
CA ASP A 267 26.46 -1.80 -7.39
C ASP A 267 25.75 -2.67 -6.35
N ASP A 268 25.79 -2.25 -5.08
CA ASP A 268 25.10 -2.89 -3.97
C ASP A 268 23.57 -2.83 -4.15
N VAL A 269 23.05 -1.67 -4.58
CA VAL A 269 21.64 -1.51 -4.92
C VAL A 269 21.26 -2.46 -6.07
N MET A 270 22.08 -2.57 -7.10
CA MET A 270 21.83 -3.45 -8.25
C MET A 270 21.80 -4.93 -7.86
N GLN A 271 22.72 -5.35 -6.99
CA GLN A 271 22.70 -6.71 -6.44
C GLN A 271 21.40 -6.96 -5.66
N MET A 272 20.98 -6.01 -4.84
CA MET A 272 19.73 -6.12 -4.10
C MET A 272 18.50 -6.14 -5.03
N VAL A 273 18.46 -5.32 -6.08
CA VAL A 273 17.40 -5.33 -7.10
C VAL A 273 17.24 -6.71 -7.71
N ALA A 274 18.35 -7.38 -8.06
CA ALA A 274 18.32 -8.72 -8.64
C ALA A 274 17.63 -9.75 -7.72
N ASN A 275 17.80 -9.60 -6.40
CA ASN A 275 17.27 -10.50 -5.37
C ASN A 275 15.80 -10.23 -5.03
N VAL A 276 15.31 -9.00 -5.17
CA VAL A 276 13.97 -8.61 -4.67
C VAL A 276 12.92 -8.42 -5.77
N ARG A 277 13.32 -8.18 -7.03
CA ARG A 277 12.40 -7.86 -8.15
C ARG A 277 11.27 -8.88 -8.37
N ASP A 278 11.49 -10.15 -8.08
CA ASP A 278 10.46 -11.19 -8.27
C ASP A 278 9.38 -11.18 -7.19
N ALA A 279 9.66 -10.57 -6.05
CA ALA A 279 8.72 -10.40 -4.95
C ALA A 279 7.90 -9.10 -5.08
N SER A 280 7.89 -8.46 -6.25
CA SER A 280 7.25 -7.15 -6.46
C SER A 280 5.81 -7.11 -5.97
N LEU A 281 5.01 -8.15 -6.24
CA LEU A 281 3.62 -8.21 -5.78
C LEU A 281 3.51 -8.19 -4.24
N ALA A 282 4.37 -8.92 -3.52
CA ALA A 282 4.39 -8.93 -2.06
C ALA A 282 4.81 -7.57 -1.46
N LEU A 283 5.56 -6.78 -2.22
CA LEU A 283 6.05 -5.46 -1.83
C LEU A 283 5.02 -4.35 -2.09
N LEU A 284 4.04 -4.53 -2.98
CA LEU A 284 3.08 -3.47 -3.35
C LEU A 284 2.14 -3.04 -2.22
N ALA A 285 1.92 -3.90 -1.23
CA ALA A 285 0.92 -3.68 -0.18
C ALA A 285 1.25 -2.51 0.78
N THR A 286 2.49 -2.00 0.78
CA THR A 286 2.87 -0.86 1.63
C THR A 286 3.61 0.21 0.84
N ARG A 287 3.67 1.43 1.39
CA ARG A 287 4.38 2.56 0.77
C ARG A 287 5.88 2.28 0.63
N ASN A 288 6.52 1.71 1.66
CA ASN A 288 7.95 1.40 1.60
C ASN A 288 8.26 0.27 0.62
N GLY A 289 7.42 -0.77 0.58
CA GLY A 289 7.58 -1.84 -0.41
C GLY A 289 7.37 -1.35 -1.84
N ALA A 290 6.36 -0.51 -2.10
CA ALA A 290 6.17 0.11 -3.40
C ALA A 290 7.35 1.02 -3.81
N ARG A 291 7.94 1.76 -2.87
CA ARG A 291 9.17 2.55 -3.10
C ARG A 291 10.38 1.68 -3.43
N VAL A 292 10.53 0.52 -2.79
CA VAL A 292 11.55 -0.47 -3.13
C VAL A 292 11.36 -0.96 -4.58
N VAL A 293 10.13 -1.32 -4.97
CA VAL A 293 9.85 -1.76 -6.35
C VAL A 293 10.07 -0.62 -7.35
N ASN A 294 9.72 0.62 -7.00
CA ASN A 294 10.05 1.80 -7.81
C ASN A 294 11.57 1.95 -8.01
N LYS A 295 12.39 1.76 -6.96
CA LYS A 295 13.86 1.71 -7.12
C LYS A 295 14.32 0.54 -8.01
N CYS A 296 13.68 -0.63 -7.90
CA CYS A 296 13.97 -1.76 -8.79
C CYS A 296 13.73 -1.42 -10.26
N LEU A 297 12.66 -0.69 -10.58
CA LEU A 297 12.39 -0.21 -11.92
C LEU A 297 13.36 0.89 -12.36
N SER A 298 13.66 1.82 -11.46
CA SER A 298 14.53 2.98 -11.68
C SER A 298 15.97 2.56 -12.01
N PHE A 299 16.53 1.61 -11.26
CA PHE A 299 17.94 1.23 -11.37
C PHE A 299 18.15 -0.11 -12.09
N GLY A 300 17.18 -1.02 -12.02
CA GLY A 300 17.28 -2.30 -12.71
C GLY A 300 17.42 -2.15 -14.22
N ALA A 301 18.12 -3.10 -14.85
CA ALA A 301 18.27 -3.18 -16.29
C ALA A 301 16.94 -3.62 -16.94
N ALA A 302 16.89 -3.64 -18.28
CA ALA A 302 15.69 -4.05 -19.03
C ALA A 302 15.15 -5.43 -18.60
N LYS A 303 16.04 -6.39 -18.28
CA LYS A 303 15.66 -7.70 -17.75
C LYS A 303 14.97 -7.61 -16.38
N ASP A 304 15.39 -6.69 -15.52
CA ASP A 304 14.82 -6.49 -14.19
C ASP A 304 13.43 -5.88 -14.30
N ARG A 305 13.27 -4.82 -15.10
CA ARG A 305 11.98 -4.18 -15.37
C ARG A 305 10.95 -5.17 -15.92
N LYS A 306 11.35 -6.00 -16.88
CA LYS A 306 10.51 -7.06 -17.44
C LYS A 306 10.06 -8.08 -16.39
N ARG A 307 10.92 -8.44 -15.43
CA ARG A 307 10.56 -9.36 -14.34
C ARG A 307 9.60 -8.73 -13.34
N VAL A 308 9.79 -7.44 -13.01
CA VAL A 308 8.83 -6.68 -12.20
C VAL A 308 7.46 -6.69 -12.87
N ILE A 309 7.36 -6.31 -14.15
CA ILE A 309 6.08 -6.32 -14.90
C ILE A 309 5.44 -7.71 -14.88
N LYS A 310 6.20 -8.77 -15.14
CA LYS A 310 5.70 -10.15 -15.09
C LYS A 310 5.19 -10.57 -13.72
N ALA A 311 5.83 -10.10 -12.64
CA ALA A 311 5.39 -10.39 -11.27
C ALA A 311 4.08 -9.69 -10.90
N LEU A 312 3.68 -8.66 -11.64
CA LEU A 312 2.43 -7.90 -11.44
C LEU A 312 1.29 -8.31 -12.38
N LYS A 313 1.51 -9.30 -13.24
CA LYS A 313 0.51 -9.80 -14.18
C LYS A 313 -0.80 -10.16 -13.45
N ASP A 314 -1.94 -9.85 -14.05
CA ASP A 314 -3.29 -10.11 -13.53
C ASP A 314 -3.58 -9.36 -12.21
N LYS A 315 -2.74 -8.37 -11.87
CA LYS A 315 -2.80 -7.55 -10.64
C LYS A 315 -2.60 -6.05 -10.96
N ILE A 316 -2.57 -5.67 -12.24
CA ILE A 316 -2.27 -4.29 -12.66
C ILE A 316 -3.38 -3.35 -12.22
N LEU A 317 -4.65 -3.74 -12.40
CA LEU A 317 -5.78 -2.91 -11.98
C LEU A 317 -5.78 -2.65 -10.48
N GLU A 318 -5.58 -3.69 -9.66
CA GLU A 318 -5.48 -3.53 -8.21
C GLU A 318 -4.29 -2.63 -7.86
N ALA A 319 -3.16 -2.74 -8.55
CA ALA A 319 -2.01 -1.87 -8.35
C ALA A 319 -2.33 -0.41 -8.71
N CYS A 320 -3.06 -0.15 -9.80
CA CYS A 320 -3.48 1.19 -10.21
C CYS A 320 -4.29 1.89 -9.12
N ASN A 321 -5.25 1.17 -8.53
CA ASN A 321 -6.15 1.70 -7.50
C ASN A 321 -5.63 1.49 -6.07
N HIS A 322 -4.42 0.96 -5.88
CA HIS A 322 -3.86 0.80 -4.55
C HIS A 322 -3.19 2.11 -4.07
N PRO A 323 -3.34 2.51 -2.77
CA PRO A 323 -2.74 3.72 -2.20
C PRO A 323 -1.20 3.83 -2.31
N SER A 324 -0.53 2.71 -2.59
CA SER A 324 0.91 2.68 -2.85
C SER A 324 1.28 2.05 -4.19
N GLY A 325 0.40 1.23 -4.78
CA GLY A 325 0.72 0.48 -6.00
C GLY A 325 0.86 1.37 -7.23
N TYR A 326 0.10 2.48 -7.28
CA TYR A 326 0.15 3.43 -8.39
C TYR A 326 1.56 4.01 -8.63
N LEU A 327 2.39 4.11 -7.58
CA LEU A 327 3.79 4.55 -7.71
C LEU A 327 4.62 3.65 -8.62
N VAL A 328 4.32 2.35 -8.59
CA VAL A 328 5.02 1.35 -9.39
C VAL A 328 4.53 1.41 -10.82
N ILE A 329 3.21 1.56 -11.02
CA ILE A 329 2.64 1.71 -12.37
C ILE A 329 3.15 2.98 -13.05
N MET A 330 3.08 4.15 -12.40
CA MET A 330 3.65 5.39 -12.94
C MET A 330 5.12 5.21 -13.32
N ARG A 331 5.91 4.56 -12.44
CA ARG A 331 7.32 4.33 -12.72
C ARG A 331 7.56 3.38 -13.90
N ILE A 332 6.73 2.35 -14.09
CA ILE A 332 6.81 1.47 -15.27
C ILE A 332 6.64 2.31 -16.55
N LEU A 333 5.62 3.17 -16.60
CA LEU A 333 5.35 4.02 -17.75
C LEU A 333 6.50 5.01 -18.02
N ASP A 334 7.15 5.51 -16.96
CA ASP A 334 8.20 6.51 -17.04
C ASP A 334 9.59 5.98 -17.44
N VAL A 335 9.92 4.68 -17.27
CA VAL A 335 11.30 4.20 -17.44
C VAL A 335 11.47 2.95 -18.31
N VAL A 336 10.39 2.32 -18.76
CA VAL A 336 10.47 1.10 -19.58
C VAL A 336 10.53 1.47 -21.06
N ASP A 337 11.68 1.23 -21.69
CA ASP A 337 11.90 1.52 -23.13
C ASP A 337 11.10 0.60 -24.07
N ASP A 338 10.81 -0.63 -23.64
CA ASP A 338 9.99 -1.61 -24.38
C ASP A 338 8.51 -1.26 -24.23
N SER A 339 8.05 -0.30 -25.03
CA SER A 339 6.66 0.17 -25.05
C SER A 339 5.67 -0.91 -25.46
N ILE A 340 6.09 -1.86 -26.32
CA ILE A 340 5.26 -3.01 -26.73
C ILE A 340 4.95 -3.89 -25.51
N LEU A 341 5.94 -4.17 -24.66
CA LEU A 341 5.73 -4.90 -23.41
C LEU A 341 4.76 -4.15 -22.49
N VAL A 342 4.93 -2.84 -22.32
CA VAL A 342 4.04 -2.02 -21.49
C VAL A 342 2.61 -2.06 -22.04
N GLN A 343 2.42 -1.91 -23.35
CA GLN A 343 1.12 -2.00 -23.99
C GLN A 343 0.46 -3.38 -23.78
N LYS A 344 1.21 -4.47 -23.98
CA LYS A 344 0.70 -5.85 -23.92
C LYS A 344 0.55 -6.43 -22.52
N SER A 345 1.14 -5.81 -21.50
CA SER A 345 1.11 -6.35 -20.12
C SER A 345 0.59 -5.39 -19.08
N VAL A 346 0.59 -4.08 -19.34
CA VAL A 346 0.10 -3.07 -18.39
C VAL A 346 -1.14 -2.40 -18.97
N LEU A 347 -1.03 -1.76 -20.13
CA LEU A 347 -2.15 -0.99 -20.67
C LEU A 347 -3.33 -1.89 -21.06
N VAL A 348 -3.09 -3.12 -21.53
CA VAL A 348 -4.18 -4.06 -21.85
C VAL A 348 -5.08 -4.36 -20.65
N GLU A 349 -4.53 -4.47 -19.44
CA GLU A 349 -5.31 -4.71 -18.22
C GLU A 349 -6.04 -3.44 -17.73
N MET A 350 -5.62 -2.25 -18.19
CA MET A 350 -6.24 -0.97 -17.82
C MET A 350 -7.42 -0.59 -18.72
N LYS A 351 -7.43 -1.02 -19.99
CA LYS A 351 -8.31 -0.51 -21.05
C LYS A 351 -9.81 -0.62 -20.74
N ASP A 352 -10.23 -1.74 -20.16
CA ASP A 352 -11.65 -1.99 -19.89
C ASP A 352 -12.12 -1.36 -18.56
N GLU A 353 -11.19 -0.80 -17.78
CA GLU A 353 -11.41 -0.30 -16.42
C GLU A 353 -11.00 1.17 -16.28
N LEU A 354 -10.86 1.89 -17.39
CA LEU A 354 -10.39 3.28 -17.42
C LEU A 354 -11.26 4.22 -16.60
N LEU A 355 -12.58 4.01 -16.58
CA LEU A 355 -13.50 4.80 -15.77
C LEU A 355 -13.22 4.61 -14.27
N SER A 356 -13.07 3.36 -13.83
CA SER A 356 -12.72 3.01 -12.45
C SER A 356 -11.39 3.63 -12.04
N ILE A 357 -10.39 3.61 -12.93
CA ILE A 357 -9.08 4.24 -12.70
C ILE A 357 -9.20 5.77 -12.62
N ALA A 358 -9.93 6.39 -13.55
CA ALA A 358 -10.10 7.85 -13.63
C ALA A 358 -10.84 8.43 -12.42
N LEU A 359 -11.81 7.68 -11.87
CA LEU A 359 -12.58 8.05 -10.69
C LEU A 359 -11.90 7.66 -9.37
N HIS A 360 -10.72 7.03 -9.39
CA HIS A 360 -10.01 6.63 -8.19
C HIS A 360 -8.93 7.64 -7.76
N PRO A 361 -8.78 7.98 -6.45
CA PRO A 361 -7.79 8.95 -5.98
C PRO A 361 -6.33 8.65 -6.34
N SER A 362 -5.96 7.38 -6.38
CA SER A 362 -4.64 6.92 -6.81
C SER A 362 -4.57 6.63 -8.32
N GLY A 363 -5.64 6.06 -8.88
CA GLY A 363 -5.66 5.61 -10.27
C GLY A 363 -5.52 6.76 -11.25
N ARG A 364 -6.25 7.85 -11.01
CA ARG A 364 -6.23 9.06 -11.85
C ARG A 364 -4.83 9.63 -12.04
N LYS A 365 -3.95 9.51 -11.03
CA LYS A 365 -2.58 10.05 -11.09
C LYS A 365 -1.74 9.37 -12.17
N ILE A 366 -2.03 8.11 -12.48
CA ILE A 366 -1.34 7.37 -13.55
C ILE A 366 -1.70 7.96 -14.90
N LEU A 367 -3.00 8.19 -15.14
CA LEU A 367 -3.49 8.82 -16.38
C LEU A 367 -2.98 10.26 -16.50
N LEU A 368 -3.03 11.01 -15.40
CA LEU A 368 -2.59 12.40 -15.36
C LEU A 368 -1.06 12.52 -15.52
N GLN A 369 -0.26 11.55 -15.06
CA GLN A 369 1.18 11.54 -15.33
C GLN A 369 1.48 11.29 -16.82
N LEU A 370 0.67 10.49 -17.52
CA LEU A 370 0.79 10.33 -18.98
C LEU A 370 0.34 11.58 -19.73
N LEU A 371 -0.76 12.22 -19.32
CA LEU A 371 -1.34 13.38 -20.03
C LEU A 371 -0.65 14.71 -19.67
N SER A 372 -0.20 14.87 -18.43
CA SER A 372 0.41 16.11 -17.91
C SER A 372 1.55 15.76 -16.96
N PRO A 373 2.70 15.31 -17.49
CA PRO A 373 3.77 14.76 -16.67
C PRO A 373 4.36 15.78 -15.71
N MET A 374 4.75 15.30 -14.52
CA MET A 374 5.42 16.08 -13.48
C MET A 374 4.61 17.29 -12.98
N ASN A 375 3.29 17.29 -13.18
CA ASN A 375 2.44 18.39 -12.80
C ASN A 375 2.14 18.40 -11.28
N LYS A 376 2.59 19.46 -10.61
CA LYS A 376 2.43 19.68 -9.15
C LYS A 376 0.98 19.79 -8.70
N LYS A 377 0.04 20.03 -9.63
CA LYS A 377 -1.40 20.02 -9.36
C LYS A 377 -1.93 18.63 -9.03
N TYR A 378 -1.36 17.59 -9.64
CA TYR A 378 -1.86 16.21 -9.55
C TYR A 378 -0.98 15.33 -8.67
N LEU A 379 0.30 15.66 -8.57
CA LEU A 379 1.31 14.85 -7.93
C LEU A 379 1.78 15.50 -6.63
N SER A 380 1.92 14.68 -5.59
CA SER A 380 2.51 15.14 -4.33
C SER A 380 4.02 15.33 -4.47
N ALA A 381 4.64 16.06 -3.53
CA ALA A 381 6.10 16.22 -3.51
C ALA A 381 6.84 14.87 -3.48
N ASP A 382 6.32 13.88 -2.76
CA ASP A 382 6.87 12.52 -2.72
C ASP A 382 6.74 11.79 -4.07
N ASP A 383 5.63 11.97 -4.77
CA ASP A 383 5.43 11.38 -6.09
C ASP A 383 6.43 11.98 -7.10
N LEU A 384 6.58 13.30 -7.09
CA LEU A 384 7.53 14.01 -7.95
C LEU A 384 8.98 13.61 -7.65
N GLU A 385 9.35 13.45 -6.39
CA GLU A 385 10.68 12.98 -6.00
C GLU A 385 10.96 11.58 -6.55
N LEU A 386 10.00 10.68 -6.42
CA LEU A 386 10.10 9.31 -6.95
C LEU A 386 10.06 9.26 -8.48
N LEU A 387 9.54 10.30 -9.15
CA LEU A 387 9.45 10.34 -10.61
C LEU A 387 10.67 10.97 -11.28
N LYS A 388 11.56 11.63 -10.53
CA LYS A 388 12.81 12.18 -11.08
C LYS A 388 13.58 11.15 -11.92
N PRO A 389 14.27 11.60 -13.00
CA PRO A 389 15.08 10.72 -13.82
C PRO A 389 16.04 9.88 -12.97
N PRO A 390 16.06 8.55 -13.15
CA PRO A 390 16.97 7.70 -12.40
C PRO A 390 18.38 7.85 -12.96
N MET A 391 19.21 8.58 -12.21
CA MET A 391 20.60 8.86 -12.56
C MET A 391 21.52 7.75 -12.04
N LEU A 392 22.45 7.29 -12.88
CA LEU A 392 23.47 6.28 -12.59
C LEU A 392 24.87 6.81 -12.92
N PRO A 393 25.93 6.33 -12.24
CA PRO A 393 27.30 6.57 -12.69
C PRO A 393 27.50 6.06 -14.12
N SER A 394 28.18 6.85 -14.96
CA SER A 394 28.55 6.44 -16.32
C SER A 394 29.53 5.27 -16.28
N SER A 395 29.44 4.38 -17.27
CA SER A 395 30.39 3.29 -17.44
C SER A 395 31.79 3.77 -17.84
N GLU A 396 31.89 4.96 -18.43
CA GLU A 396 33.16 5.55 -18.87
C GLU A 396 33.81 6.41 -17.78
N ASP A 397 33.00 7.12 -16.98
CA ASP A 397 33.46 7.95 -15.87
C ASP A 397 32.43 7.91 -14.73
N SER A 398 32.81 7.30 -13.60
CA SER A 398 31.93 7.15 -12.43
C SER A 398 31.53 8.48 -11.77
N THR A 399 32.21 9.58 -12.08
CA THR A 399 31.87 10.92 -11.57
C THR A 399 30.75 11.59 -12.37
N VAL A 400 30.50 11.13 -13.60
CA VAL A 400 29.44 11.62 -14.48
C VAL A 400 28.18 10.78 -14.27
N LEU A 401 27.03 11.45 -14.11
CA LEU A 401 25.75 10.77 -13.97
C LEU A 401 24.95 10.77 -15.28
N VAL A 402 24.45 9.60 -15.67
CA VAL A 402 23.63 9.38 -16.88
C VAL A 402 22.28 8.78 -16.52
N VAL A 403 21.27 9.01 -17.34
CA VAL A 403 19.93 8.41 -17.14
C VAL A 403 19.94 6.91 -17.44
N ASN A 404 19.18 6.14 -16.67
CA ASN A 404 19.08 4.68 -16.84
C ASN A 404 18.01 4.24 -17.87
N TYR A 405 17.73 5.04 -18.88
CA TYR A 405 16.86 4.65 -19.98
C TYR A 405 17.41 5.22 -21.28
N LYS A 406 17.12 4.55 -22.38
CA LYS A 406 17.65 4.94 -23.69
C LYS A 406 16.65 5.75 -24.51
N LYS A 407 15.36 5.46 -24.36
CA LYS A 407 14.31 6.18 -25.09
C LYS A 407 14.07 7.54 -24.43
N ASP A 408 13.95 8.56 -25.26
CA ASP A 408 13.55 9.89 -24.82
C ASP A 408 12.19 9.82 -24.08
N PRO A 409 12.02 10.49 -22.93
CA PRO A 409 10.78 10.44 -22.15
C PRO A 409 9.54 10.90 -22.93
N GLU A 410 9.67 11.90 -23.79
CA GLU A 410 8.56 12.44 -24.58
C GLU A 410 8.13 11.42 -25.63
N SER A 411 9.08 10.88 -26.41
CA SER A 411 8.78 9.84 -27.39
C SER A 411 8.14 8.59 -26.75
N ARG A 412 8.61 8.18 -25.57
CA ARG A 412 7.99 7.07 -24.82
C ARG A 412 6.55 7.40 -24.44
N ARG A 413 6.30 8.61 -23.92
CA ARG A 413 4.97 9.07 -23.52
C ARG A 413 4.01 9.07 -24.70
N GLU A 414 4.42 9.63 -25.83
CA GLU A 414 3.62 9.69 -27.07
C GLU A 414 3.27 8.29 -27.59
N GLU A 415 4.22 7.35 -27.62
CA GLU A 415 3.94 5.96 -28.03
C GLU A 415 2.92 5.26 -27.12
N LEU A 416 2.97 5.53 -25.81
CA LEU A 416 2.02 4.97 -24.84
C LEU A 416 0.64 5.63 -24.96
N LEU A 417 0.60 6.95 -25.13
CA LEU A 417 -0.63 7.71 -25.35
C LEU A 417 -1.31 7.30 -26.67
N MET A 418 -0.57 7.09 -27.75
CA MET A 418 -1.14 6.64 -29.02
C MET A 418 -1.96 5.35 -28.88
N GLY A 419 -1.53 4.43 -27.99
CA GLY A 419 -2.24 3.18 -27.72
C GLY A 419 -3.38 3.27 -26.71
N LEU A 420 -3.53 4.40 -26.01
CA LEU A 420 -4.46 4.59 -24.88
C LEU A 420 -5.47 5.71 -25.08
N LEU A 421 -5.06 6.81 -25.72
CA LEU A 421 -5.85 8.03 -25.91
C LEU A 421 -7.19 7.77 -26.59
N PRO A 422 -7.31 6.99 -27.68
CA PRO A 422 -8.63 6.71 -28.28
C PRO A 422 -9.62 6.05 -27.31
N LYS A 423 -9.12 5.21 -26.39
CA LYS A 423 -9.94 4.57 -25.36
C LYS A 423 -10.28 5.51 -24.21
N LEU A 424 -9.38 6.42 -23.86
CA LEU A 424 -9.68 7.50 -22.92
C LEU A 424 -10.73 8.46 -23.47
N GLU A 425 -10.64 8.82 -24.75
CA GLU A 425 -11.63 9.65 -25.43
C GLU A 425 -13.01 8.99 -25.45
N GLU A 426 -13.07 7.69 -25.79
CA GLU A 426 -14.30 6.91 -25.76
C GLU A 426 -14.91 6.88 -24.36
N MET A 427 -14.11 6.52 -23.35
CA MET A 427 -14.53 6.50 -21.94
C MET A 427 -15.00 7.89 -21.47
N CYS A 428 -14.28 8.96 -21.80
CA CYS A 428 -14.68 10.31 -21.45
C CYS A 428 -15.95 10.77 -22.18
N ALA A 429 -16.12 10.40 -23.45
CA ALA A 429 -17.31 10.72 -24.22
C ALA A 429 -18.56 10.01 -23.69
N ASP A 430 -18.42 8.77 -23.22
CA ASP A 430 -19.53 7.99 -22.71
C ASP A 430 -19.91 8.38 -21.26
N ASN A 431 -19.01 9.05 -20.53
CA ASN A 431 -19.19 9.38 -19.10
C ASN A 431 -18.93 10.86 -18.78
N ALA A 432 -19.14 11.77 -19.74
CA ALA A 432 -18.71 13.17 -19.64
C ALA A 432 -19.28 13.89 -18.40
N GLY A 433 -20.59 13.76 -18.16
CA GLY A 433 -21.28 14.37 -17.02
C GLY A 433 -20.72 13.87 -15.68
N ASP A 434 -20.66 12.55 -15.50
CA ASP A 434 -20.18 11.91 -14.27
C ASP A 434 -18.72 12.28 -13.95
N LEU A 435 -17.86 12.31 -14.97
CA LEU A 435 -16.48 12.73 -14.82
C LEU A 435 -16.38 14.20 -14.39
N MET A 436 -17.14 15.11 -15.02
CA MET A 436 -17.12 16.53 -14.68
C MET A 436 -17.63 16.81 -13.26
N ARG A 437 -18.61 16.03 -12.78
CA ARG A 437 -19.13 16.11 -11.40
C ARG A 437 -18.27 15.41 -10.37
N SER A 438 -17.30 14.59 -10.79
CA SER A 438 -16.37 13.91 -9.90
C SER A 438 -15.17 14.79 -9.53
N LYS A 439 -14.79 14.79 -8.25
CA LYS A 439 -13.57 15.47 -7.78
C LYS A 439 -12.31 14.89 -8.44
N GLU A 440 -12.29 13.58 -8.66
CA GLU A 440 -11.22 12.80 -9.29
C GLU A 440 -11.30 12.93 -10.82
N GLY A 441 -12.48 12.64 -11.39
CA GLY A 441 -12.68 12.49 -12.84
C GLY A 441 -12.52 13.79 -13.62
N ARG A 442 -12.85 14.94 -13.01
CA ARG A 442 -12.82 16.24 -13.69
C ARG A 442 -11.43 16.61 -14.20
N ASP A 443 -10.38 16.21 -13.49
CA ASP A 443 -9.02 16.51 -13.91
C ASP A 443 -8.62 15.65 -15.11
N VAL A 444 -9.08 14.39 -15.14
CA VAL A 444 -8.81 13.45 -16.24
C VAL A 444 -9.48 13.92 -17.53
N ILE A 445 -10.79 14.24 -17.50
CA ILE A 445 -11.50 14.67 -18.71
C ILE A 445 -10.95 15.99 -19.27
N VAL A 446 -10.53 16.92 -18.41
CA VAL A 446 -9.86 18.16 -18.84
C VAL A 446 -8.56 17.85 -19.56
N GLU A 447 -7.69 17.01 -18.97
CA GLU A 447 -6.41 16.67 -19.59
C GLU A 447 -6.58 15.82 -20.86
N VAL A 448 -7.59 14.96 -20.95
CA VAL A 448 -7.92 14.24 -22.20
C VAL A 448 -8.38 15.22 -23.28
N ALA A 449 -9.28 16.15 -22.94
CA ALA A 449 -9.78 17.15 -23.89
C ALA A 449 -8.68 18.07 -24.45
N LYS A 450 -7.61 18.30 -23.69
CA LYS A 450 -6.43 19.07 -24.16
C LYS A 450 -5.59 18.36 -25.22
N HIS A 451 -5.66 17.03 -25.26
CA HIS A 451 -4.89 16.19 -26.17
C HIS A 451 -5.75 15.56 -27.28
N SER A 452 -7.04 15.92 -27.33
CA SER A 452 -8.03 15.25 -28.18
C SER A 452 -8.60 16.21 -29.21
N GLU A 453 -8.70 15.75 -30.44
CA GLU A 453 -9.49 16.38 -31.52
C GLU A 453 -10.81 15.61 -31.78
N ASN A 454 -11.17 14.68 -30.89
CA ASN A 454 -12.28 13.77 -31.09
C ASN A 454 -13.62 14.48 -30.99
N SER A 455 -14.31 14.61 -32.13
CA SER A 455 -15.60 15.30 -32.20
C SER A 455 -16.73 14.61 -31.42
N LYS A 456 -16.62 13.30 -31.12
CA LYS A 456 -17.58 12.62 -30.21
C LYS A 456 -17.39 13.13 -28.79
N LEU A 457 -16.15 13.21 -28.30
CA LEU A 457 -15.85 13.74 -26.97
C LEU A 457 -16.32 15.19 -26.82
N VAL A 458 -16.02 16.05 -27.80
CA VAL A 458 -16.48 17.45 -27.78
C VAL A 458 -18.01 17.53 -27.69
N ARG A 459 -18.72 16.76 -28.53
CA ARG A 459 -20.20 16.72 -28.50
C ARG A 459 -20.74 16.21 -27.17
N SER A 460 -20.15 15.17 -26.59
CA SER A 460 -20.56 14.64 -25.28
C SER A 460 -20.34 15.64 -24.14
N ILE A 461 -19.21 16.36 -24.14
CA ILE A 461 -18.94 17.42 -23.16
C ILE A 461 -19.97 18.54 -23.31
N VAL A 462 -20.21 19.02 -24.54
CA VAL A 462 -21.22 20.05 -24.82
C VAL A 462 -22.60 19.59 -24.36
N ALA A 463 -22.99 18.36 -24.70
CA ALA A 463 -24.27 17.77 -24.30
C ALA A 463 -24.41 17.70 -22.77
N ALA A 464 -23.36 17.29 -22.05
CA ALA A 464 -23.37 17.27 -20.59
C ALA A 464 -23.52 18.68 -19.99
N VAL A 465 -22.89 19.69 -20.59
CA VAL A 465 -22.93 21.09 -20.14
C VAL A 465 -24.31 21.72 -20.29
N VAL A 466 -25.03 21.41 -21.38
CA VAL A 466 -26.39 21.94 -21.62
C VAL A 466 -27.50 21.07 -21.03
N ALA A 467 -27.16 19.88 -20.53
CA ALA A 467 -28.13 18.97 -19.93
C ALA A 467 -28.83 19.63 -18.74
N GLN A 468 -30.15 19.48 -18.71
CA GLN A 468 -30.93 19.85 -17.53
C GLN A 468 -30.74 18.78 -16.45
N PRO A 469 -30.76 19.16 -15.17
CA PRO A 469 -30.73 18.20 -14.07
C PRO A 469 -31.82 17.14 -14.20
N SER A 470 -31.44 15.88 -13.99
CA SER A 470 -32.37 14.74 -14.10
C SER A 470 -33.07 14.43 -12.78
N GLU A 471 -32.45 14.81 -11.66
CA GLU A 471 -32.96 14.63 -10.30
C GLU A 471 -33.21 15.98 -9.61
N GLU A 472 -34.20 16.07 -8.72
CA GLU A 472 -34.57 17.32 -8.03
C GLU A 472 -33.43 17.95 -7.21
N GLN A 473 -32.46 17.15 -6.79
CA GLN A 473 -31.32 17.59 -5.98
C GLN A 473 -30.04 17.85 -6.81
N GLU A 474 -30.07 17.53 -8.11
CA GLU A 474 -28.91 17.71 -8.98
C GLU A 474 -28.82 19.16 -9.45
N GLU A 475 -27.66 19.79 -9.26
CA GLU A 475 -27.41 21.13 -9.78
C GLU A 475 -26.95 21.05 -11.25
N PRO A 476 -27.28 22.03 -12.11
CA PRO A 476 -26.62 22.17 -13.41
C PRO A 476 -25.09 22.24 -13.26
N LEU A 477 -24.32 21.79 -14.26
CA LEU A 477 -22.86 21.71 -14.17
C LEU A 477 -22.18 23.05 -13.85
N TYR A 478 -22.70 24.17 -14.34
CA TYR A 478 -22.15 25.50 -14.07
C TYR A 478 -22.27 25.92 -12.59
N SER A 479 -23.21 25.32 -11.85
CA SER A 479 -23.46 25.54 -10.42
C SER A 479 -22.99 24.40 -9.53
N ASP A 480 -22.70 23.22 -10.08
CA ASP A 480 -22.22 22.06 -9.34
C ASP A 480 -20.85 22.30 -8.67
N ALA A 481 -20.63 21.76 -7.47
CA ALA A 481 -19.41 21.96 -6.68
C ALA A 481 -18.12 21.50 -7.37
N ASN A 482 -18.18 20.48 -8.23
CA ASN A 482 -17.06 20.00 -9.03
C ASN A 482 -17.17 20.41 -10.50
N GLY A 483 -18.38 20.38 -11.05
CA GLY A 483 -18.69 20.71 -12.44
C GLY A 483 -18.25 22.11 -12.82
N HIS A 484 -18.47 23.12 -11.97
CA HIS A 484 -18.06 24.48 -12.29
C HIS A 484 -16.53 24.61 -12.39
N TYR A 485 -15.76 23.85 -11.59
CA TYR A 485 -14.30 23.82 -11.73
C TYR A 485 -13.87 23.11 -13.01
N ALA A 486 -14.50 21.99 -13.36
CA ALA A 486 -14.24 21.27 -14.61
C ALA A 486 -14.46 22.19 -15.82
N LEU A 487 -15.62 22.85 -15.85
CA LEU A 487 -16.04 23.72 -16.94
C LEU A 487 -15.13 24.94 -17.09
N ARG A 488 -14.76 25.60 -15.99
CA ARG A 488 -13.78 26.71 -16.01
C ARG A 488 -12.45 26.29 -16.64
N ARG A 489 -11.96 25.10 -16.29
CA ARG A 489 -10.71 24.58 -16.84
C ARG A 489 -10.84 24.20 -18.31
N LEU A 490 -11.93 23.55 -18.72
CA LEU A 490 -12.18 23.25 -20.13
C LEU A 490 -12.20 24.53 -20.97
N ILE A 491 -12.87 25.58 -20.49
CA ILE A 491 -12.93 26.88 -21.19
C ILE A 491 -11.55 27.52 -21.32
N LYS A 492 -10.74 27.51 -20.24
CA LYS A 492 -9.45 28.22 -20.22
C LYS A 492 -8.29 27.43 -20.82
N GLU A 493 -8.31 26.12 -20.68
CA GLU A 493 -7.13 25.27 -20.91
C GLU A 493 -7.26 24.38 -22.15
N SER A 494 -8.41 24.32 -22.82
CA SER A 494 -8.65 23.45 -23.99
C SER A 494 -9.19 24.21 -25.21
N ALA A 495 -9.21 23.55 -26.36
CA ALA A 495 -9.76 24.11 -27.60
C ALA A 495 -11.30 24.21 -27.61
N LEU A 496 -11.99 23.81 -26.54
CA LEU A 496 -13.46 23.74 -26.50
C LEU A 496 -14.16 25.09 -26.27
N VAL A 497 -13.43 26.19 -26.03
CA VAL A 497 -14.03 27.49 -25.68
C VAL A 497 -15.10 27.96 -26.67
N GLU A 498 -14.87 27.83 -27.97
CA GLU A 498 -15.82 28.25 -29.00
C GLU A 498 -17.06 27.35 -29.02
N SER A 499 -16.86 26.03 -29.02
CA SER A 499 -17.97 25.05 -29.01
C SER A 499 -18.84 25.19 -27.77
N LEU A 500 -18.22 25.44 -26.61
CA LEU A 500 -18.93 25.67 -25.36
C LEU A 500 -19.70 27.00 -25.39
N LEU A 501 -19.09 28.09 -25.85
CA LEU A 501 -19.77 29.38 -25.93
C LEU A 501 -21.01 29.31 -26.81
N ILE A 502 -20.89 28.72 -28.01
CA ILE A 502 -22.01 28.56 -28.95
C ILE A 502 -23.18 27.83 -28.28
N ALA A 503 -22.89 26.78 -27.51
CA ALA A 503 -23.91 25.97 -26.87
C ALA A 503 -24.61 26.67 -25.69
N VAL A 504 -23.95 27.60 -25.00
CA VAL A 504 -24.46 28.19 -23.74
C VAL A 504 -24.76 29.68 -23.82
N LYS A 505 -24.57 30.32 -24.98
CA LYS A 505 -24.68 31.79 -25.16
C LYS A 505 -25.96 32.38 -24.57
N GLU A 506 -27.10 31.75 -24.84
CA GLU A 506 -28.41 32.21 -24.36
C GLU A 506 -28.60 32.05 -22.84
N GLN A 507 -27.80 31.19 -22.19
CA GLN A 507 -27.89 30.91 -20.76
C GLN A 507 -26.88 31.72 -19.94
N LEU A 508 -25.93 32.42 -20.56
CA LEU A 508 -24.85 33.14 -19.87
C LEU A 508 -25.38 34.14 -18.84
N SER A 509 -26.45 34.86 -19.15
CA SER A 509 -27.09 35.81 -18.23
C SER A 509 -27.61 35.14 -16.96
N LYS A 510 -28.21 33.94 -17.10
CA LYS A 510 -28.65 33.12 -15.96
C LYS A 510 -27.46 32.59 -15.17
N TRP A 511 -26.39 32.17 -15.84
CA TRP A 511 -25.21 31.63 -15.16
C TRP A 511 -24.50 32.72 -14.35
N ALA A 512 -24.37 33.92 -14.92
CA ALA A 512 -23.69 35.07 -14.34
C ALA A 512 -24.32 35.57 -13.04
N THR A 513 -25.63 35.35 -12.83
CA THR A 513 -26.34 35.76 -11.60
C THR A 513 -26.24 34.76 -10.45
N SER A 514 -25.56 33.62 -10.66
CA SER A 514 -25.23 32.66 -9.61
C SER A 514 -23.75 32.76 -9.21
N ASN A 515 -23.42 32.56 -7.93
CA ASN A 515 -22.04 32.72 -7.45
C ASN A 515 -21.03 31.74 -8.09
N ARG A 516 -21.42 30.49 -8.35
CA ARG A 516 -20.53 29.52 -9.02
C ARG A 516 -20.53 29.71 -10.54
N GLY A 517 -21.69 29.97 -11.14
CA GLY A 517 -21.81 30.22 -12.57
C GLY A 517 -21.09 31.48 -13.02
N SER A 518 -21.02 32.53 -12.19
CA SER A 518 -20.24 33.73 -12.51
C SER A 518 -18.74 33.45 -12.64
N PHE A 519 -18.17 32.52 -11.89
CA PHE A 519 -16.79 32.06 -12.11
C PHE A 519 -16.61 31.31 -13.44
N VAL A 520 -17.66 30.63 -13.93
CA VAL A 520 -17.67 29.96 -15.24
C VAL A 520 -17.74 31.00 -16.36
N VAL A 521 -18.64 31.97 -16.25
CA VAL A 521 -18.77 33.06 -17.21
C VAL A 521 -17.47 33.88 -17.27
N LEU A 522 -16.88 34.19 -16.12
CA LEU A 522 -15.57 34.84 -16.02
C LEU A 522 -14.48 34.06 -16.76
N ALA A 523 -14.52 32.72 -16.75
CA ALA A 523 -13.53 31.91 -17.44
C ALA A 523 -13.55 32.12 -18.96
N PHE A 524 -14.71 32.41 -19.57
CA PHE A 524 -14.77 32.78 -20.99
C PHE A 524 -14.06 34.11 -21.26
N LEU A 525 -14.17 35.08 -20.35
CA LEU A 525 -13.48 36.38 -20.44
C LEU A 525 -11.97 36.28 -20.17
N GLU A 526 -11.53 35.22 -19.51
CA GLU A 526 -10.12 34.95 -19.17
C GLU A 526 -9.46 33.90 -20.07
N ALA A 527 -10.15 33.40 -21.09
CA ALA A 527 -9.62 32.40 -22.00
C ALA A 527 -8.56 33.04 -22.93
N GLU A 528 -7.27 32.89 -22.58
CA GLU A 528 -6.14 33.53 -23.28
C GLU A 528 -6.05 33.16 -24.77
N HIS A 529 -6.54 31.97 -25.13
CA HIS A 529 -6.52 31.45 -26.50
C HIS A 529 -7.83 31.67 -27.26
N ALA A 530 -8.83 32.33 -26.65
CA ALA A 530 -10.10 32.60 -27.32
C ALA A 530 -9.98 33.77 -28.33
N PRO A 531 -10.50 33.63 -29.56
CA PRO A 531 -10.63 34.75 -30.48
C PRO A 531 -11.35 35.95 -29.85
N LYS A 532 -10.91 37.18 -30.16
CA LYS A 532 -11.52 38.41 -29.62
C LYS A 532 -13.05 38.46 -29.78
N LYS A 533 -13.56 37.93 -30.91
CA LYS A 533 -14.99 37.80 -31.19
C LYS A 533 -15.76 37.06 -30.09
N ILE A 534 -15.19 35.99 -29.52
CA ILE A 534 -15.80 35.24 -28.40
C ILE A 534 -16.00 36.14 -27.18
N LEU A 535 -15.01 36.99 -26.87
CA LEU A 535 -15.07 37.89 -25.72
C LEU A 535 -16.15 38.96 -25.90
N ASP A 536 -16.26 39.52 -27.11
CA ASP A 536 -17.27 40.52 -27.45
C ASP A 536 -18.68 39.89 -27.35
N GLU A 537 -18.87 38.67 -27.87
CA GLU A 537 -20.14 37.94 -27.76
C GLU A 537 -20.55 37.63 -26.31
N VAL A 538 -19.58 37.34 -25.43
CA VAL A 538 -19.86 37.13 -23.99
C VAL A 538 -20.28 38.45 -23.34
N LYS A 539 -19.60 39.55 -23.64
CA LYS A 539 -19.97 40.88 -23.11
C LYS A 539 -21.37 41.29 -23.56
N GLU A 540 -21.69 41.09 -24.84
CA GLU A 540 -23.03 41.35 -25.39
C GLU A 540 -24.11 40.54 -24.67
N ALA A 541 -23.86 39.25 -24.43
CA ALA A 541 -24.80 38.38 -23.73
C ALA A 541 -25.06 38.84 -22.28
N LEU A 542 -24.11 39.51 -21.63
CA LEU A 542 -24.22 39.96 -20.24
C LEU A 542 -24.81 41.37 -20.08
N MET A 543 -24.92 42.17 -21.15
CA MET A 543 -25.52 43.51 -21.09
C MET A 543 -26.89 43.55 -20.38
N PRO A 544 -27.82 42.61 -20.61
CA PRO A 544 -29.16 42.66 -20.01
C PRO A 544 -29.18 42.50 -18.48
N VAL A 545 -28.11 41.92 -17.89
CA VAL A 545 -28.05 41.63 -16.45
C VAL A 545 -27.00 42.47 -15.72
N LEU A 546 -26.40 43.47 -16.37
CA LEU A 546 -25.27 44.22 -15.81
C LEU A 546 -25.58 44.87 -14.45
N ASP A 547 -26.78 45.42 -14.27
CA ASP A 547 -27.19 46.03 -13.01
C ASP A 547 -27.48 44.99 -11.92
N ASP A 548 -27.99 43.81 -12.29
CA ASP A 548 -28.13 42.68 -11.37
C ASP A 548 -26.76 42.19 -10.88
N LEU A 549 -25.77 42.13 -11.77
CA LEU A 549 -24.40 41.75 -11.40
C LEU A 549 -23.79 42.75 -10.39
N LYS A 550 -24.00 44.05 -10.59
CA LYS A 550 -23.55 45.08 -9.63
C LYS A 550 -24.19 44.88 -8.25
N ARG A 551 -25.49 44.62 -8.20
CA ARG A 551 -26.22 44.36 -6.95
C ARG A 551 -25.76 43.09 -6.25
N LEU A 552 -25.49 42.03 -7.01
CA LEU A 552 -25.06 40.73 -6.47
C LEU A 552 -23.58 40.71 -6.05
N ALA A 553 -22.76 41.64 -6.56
CA ALA A 553 -21.32 41.73 -6.27
C ALA A 553 -21.01 41.91 -4.77
N ASP A 554 -21.93 42.51 -4.01
CA ASP A 554 -21.74 42.72 -2.57
C ASP A 554 -21.86 41.42 -1.74
N VAL A 555 -22.54 40.41 -2.28
CA VAL A 555 -22.89 39.17 -1.55
C VAL A 555 -22.23 37.94 -2.18
N GLN A 556 -21.94 37.98 -3.49
CA GLN A 556 -21.39 36.86 -4.25
C GLN A 556 -20.01 37.18 -4.79
N LYS A 557 -18.98 36.49 -4.28
CA LYS A 557 -17.58 36.71 -4.66
C LYS A 557 -17.32 36.48 -6.15
N GLY A 558 -17.92 35.45 -6.76
CA GLY A 558 -17.75 35.17 -8.18
C GLY A 558 -18.31 36.31 -9.04
N THR A 559 -19.48 36.82 -8.65
CA THR A 559 -20.20 37.87 -9.36
C THR A 559 -19.48 39.21 -9.23
N LYS A 560 -18.86 39.47 -8.07
CA LYS A 560 -17.95 40.61 -7.88
C LYS A 560 -16.80 40.61 -8.88
N LEU A 561 -16.07 39.49 -8.98
CA LEU A 561 -14.93 39.38 -9.89
C LEU A 561 -15.36 39.48 -11.37
N LEU A 562 -16.52 38.93 -11.72
CA LEU A 562 -17.09 39.06 -13.05
C LEU A 562 -17.45 40.52 -13.37
N ALA A 563 -18.09 41.23 -12.44
CA ALA A 563 -18.43 42.64 -12.61
C ALA A 563 -17.18 43.53 -12.74
N GLU A 564 -16.14 43.29 -11.94
CA GLU A 564 -14.85 43.99 -12.03
C GLU A 564 -14.17 43.76 -13.40
N LYS A 565 -14.32 42.58 -14.01
CA LYS A 565 -13.75 42.26 -15.33
C LYS A 565 -14.51 42.90 -16.50
N LEU A 566 -15.78 43.27 -16.28
CA LEU A 566 -16.65 43.89 -17.30
C LEU A 566 -16.56 45.42 -17.32
N GLN A 567 -16.00 46.03 -16.28
CA GLN A 567 -15.59 47.45 -16.26
C GLN A 567 -14.32 47.64 -17.09
#